data_AF-A0A6J0Y6Q2-F1
#
_entry.id   AF-A0A6J0Y6Q2-F1
#
_cell.length_a   1.000
_cell.length_b   1.000
_cell.length_c   1.000
_cell.angle_alpha   90.00
_cell.angle_beta   90.00
_cell.angle_gamma   90.00
#
_symmetry.space_group_name_H-M   'P 1'
#
loop_
_entity.id
_entity.type
_entity.pdbx_description
1 polymer ?
#
loop_
_entity_poly.entity_id
_entity_poly.type
_entity_poly.pdbx_seq_one_letter_code
_entity_poly.pdbx_strand_id
1 'polypeptide(L)'
;DDLLEDDGIFSISIFNEVCLKLNRHSRKVGSEQVYQFKVLGRRRYLNNFYHATSFNFTTREQTAVVCLDLYPATDYTVNVTLLGSPEPPSVQTTVTTAPAVKQTISNISIFNETCLRWRSMKTADIEEMYLVHIWGQRWYQKGFAQEMIFNITASSQTPETCLDLSPGTNYSVSIQALSSELPVVISLTTQITEPPLPEVDFFTVHGGPLPRLRLKKATEKNGPIGSYQVLVLPLALQSTFACDSEEAASFFSKASEASGYVTAELLAKDIPDDAMEISIGDRLYYGKYYNAPLKTGHDYCIILRITSEWDELYECPHPTALRKPELEWNI
;
A
#
# COMPACT_ATOMS: atom_id res chain seq x y z
N ASP A 1 62.92 35.15 32.74
CA ASP A 1 61.96 35.16 31.62
C ASP A 1 61.94 33.77 31.02
N ASP A 2 61.16 32.88 31.62
CA ASP A 2 60.97 31.52 31.11
C ASP A 2 59.95 31.59 29.97
N LEU A 3 60.46 31.68 28.74
CA LEU A 3 59.69 31.42 27.53
C LEU A 3 59.36 29.93 27.46
N LEU A 4 58.40 29.47 28.25
CA LEU A 4 57.73 28.20 28.01
C LEU A 4 57.07 28.31 26.63
N GLU A 5 57.65 27.65 25.63
CA GLU A 5 57.00 27.38 24.36
C GLU A 5 55.70 26.63 24.66
N ASP A 6 54.61 27.17 24.14
CA ASP A 6 53.31 26.52 24.20
C ASP A 6 53.35 25.39 23.18
N ASP A 7 53.52 24.17 23.68
CA ASP A 7 53.66 22.93 22.92
C ASP A 7 52.43 22.60 22.07
N GLY A 8 51.36 23.40 22.19
CA GLY A 8 50.21 23.38 21.28
C GLY A 8 49.38 22.10 21.37
N ILE A 9 49.63 21.27 22.38
CA ILE A 9 48.98 19.98 22.58
C ILE A 9 47.57 20.20 23.16
N PHE A 10 46.58 19.68 22.45
CA PHE A 10 45.20 19.64 22.90
C PHE A 10 44.58 18.27 22.60
N SER A 11 43.53 17.92 23.33
CA SER A 11 42.72 16.73 23.08
C SER A 11 41.26 17.12 22.97
N ILE A 12 40.51 16.34 22.18
CA ILE A 12 39.06 16.45 22.07
C ILE A 12 38.43 15.16 22.55
N SER A 13 37.29 15.29 23.22
CA SER A 13 36.49 14.15 23.69
C SER A 13 35.01 14.48 23.53
N ILE A 14 34.18 13.45 23.36
CA ILE A 14 32.74 13.62 23.24
C ILE A 14 32.18 13.93 24.63
N PHE A 15 31.48 15.05 24.78
CA PHE A 15 30.81 15.41 26.04
C PHE A 15 29.40 14.84 26.09
N ASN A 16 28.65 15.01 25.00
CA ASN A 16 27.34 14.41 24.76
C ASN A 16 27.11 14.29 23.23
N GLU A 17 25.90 13.93 22.80
CA GLU A 17 25.60 13.66 21.37
C GLU A 17 25.89 14.82 20.41
N VAL A 18 25.89 16.07 20.88
CA VAL A 18 26.06 17.26 20.04
C VAL A 18 27.23 18.16 20.45
N CYS A 19 27.85 17.92 21.61
CA CYS A 19 28.91 18.77 22.15
C CYS A 19 30.22 18.00 22.34
N LEU A 20 31.32 18.68 22.02
CA LEU A 20 32.69 18.22 22.22
C LEU A 20 33.35 19.00 23.36
N LYS A 21 34.18 18.31 24.12
CA LYS A 21 35.04 18.88 25.15
C LYS A 21 36.46 19.01 24.61
N LEU A 22 36.94 20.24 24.54
CA LEU A 22 38.29 20.60 24.11
C LEU A 22 39.15 20.84 25.35
N ASN A 23 40.21 20.05 25.54
CA ASN A 23 41.13 20.16 26.67
C ASN A 23 42.50 20.61 26.20
N ARG A 24 43.00 21.69 26.80
CA ARG A 24 44.35 22.23 26.59
C ARG A 24 45.30 21.64 27.63
N HIS A 25 46.45 21.15 27.18
CA HIS A 25 47.47 20.61 28.06
C HIS A 25 48.49 21.68 28.52
N SER A 26 48.48 22.86 27.89
CA SER A 26 49.40 23.97 28.18
C SER A 26 49.17 24.64 29.53
N ARG A 27 50.27 24.98 30.22
CA ARG A 27 50.28 25.66 31.54
C ARG A 27 50.26 27.19 31.45
N LYS A 28 50.28 27.78 30.25
CA LYS A 28 50.17 29.24 30.07
C LYS A 28 48.74 29.70 30.30
N VAL A 29 48.47 30.11 31.55
CA VAL A 29 47.17 30.65 31.97
C VAL A 29 46.92 31.97 31.24
N GLY A 30 45.87 32.03 30.40
CA GLY A 30 45.29 33.28 29.90
C GLY A 30 45.57 33.66 28.44
N SER A 31 46.36 32.90 27.67
CA SER A 31 46.50 33.15 26.23
C SER A 31 45.28 32.64 25.46
N GLU A 32 44.75 33.50 24.59
CA GLU A 32 43.62 33.22 23.72
C GLU A 32 44.10 32.45 22.49
N GLN A 33 43.56 31.24 22.29
CA GLN A 33 43.89 30.39 21.15
C GLN A 33 42.67 30.26 20.24
N VAL A 34 42.93 30.21 18.94
CA VAL A 34 41.90 30.06 17.91
C VAL A 34 42.00 28.67 17.30
N TYR A 35 40.89 27.95 17.31
CA TYR A 35 40.76 26.60 16.75
C TYR A 35 39.84 26.65 15.55
N GLN A 36 40.26 26.08 14.42
CA GLN A 36 39.40 25.86 13.28
C GLN A 36 38.73 24.48 13.40
N PHE A 37 37.41 24.48 13.43
CA PHE A 37 36.59 23.28 13.35
C PHE A 37 36.19 23.04 11.89
N LYS A 38 36.40 21.83 11.39
CA LYS A 38 35.86 21.32 10.12
C LYS A 38 35.01 20.11 10.43
N VAL A 39 33.71 20.22 10.21
CA VAL A 39 32.71 19.20 10.53
C VAL A 39 32.12 18.67 9.23
N LEU A 40 32.27 17.37 9.00
CA LEU A 40 31.78 16.69 7.79
C LEU A 40 30.83 15.57 8.18
N GLY A 41 29.59 15.61 7.70
CA GLY A 41 28.53 14.66 7.99
C GLY A 41 28.11 13.86 6.76
N ARG A 42 27.89 12.55 6.95
CA ARG A 42 27.36 11.61 5.95
C ARG A 42 26.28 10.72 6.57
N ARG A 43 25.26 10.35 5.80
CA ARG A 43 24.23 9.41 6.25
C ARG A 43 24.50 8.04 5.65
N ARG A 44 24.43 6.98 6.46
CA ARG A 44 24.61 5.59 5.97
C ARG A 44 23.54 5.16 4.99
N TYR A 45 22.33 5.69 5.16
CA TYR A 45 21.15 5.31 4.42
C TYR A 45 20.90 6.20 3.18
N LEU A 46 21.71 7.25 2.97
CA LEU A 46 21.63 8.16 1.82
C LEU A 46 23.03 8.50 1.31
N ASN A 47 23.38 7.97 0.13
CA ASN A 47 24.71 8.16 -0.45
C ASN A 47 25.00 9.62 -0.85
N ASN A 48 23.98 10.37 -1.27
CA ASN A 48 24.15 11.73 -1.78
C ASN A 48 24.10 12.80 -0.68
N PHE A 49 23.75 12.43 0.56
CA PHE A 49 23.68 13.39 1.65
C PHE A 49 25.08 13.77 2.14
N TYR A 50 25.36 15.08 2.13
CA TYR A 50 26.60 15.64 2.64
C TYR A 50 26.34 16.94 3.40
N HIS A 51 26.80 17.00 4.64
CA HIS A 51 26.78 18.22 5.45
C HIS A 51 28.22 18.65 5.73
N ALA A 52 28.59 19.88 5.40
CA ALA A 52 29.90 20.42 5.72
C ALA A 52 29.76 21.81 6.34
N THR A 53 30.39 22.00 7.49
CA THR A 53 30.51 23.32 8.12
C THR A 53 31.94 23.53 8.63
N SER A 54 32.38 24.78 8.59
CA SER A 54 33.69 25.17 9.11
C SER A 54 33.58 26.51 9.82
N PHE A 55 34.09 26.57 11.05
CA PHE A 55 34.05 27.78 11.86
C PHE A 55 35.28 27.86 12.75
N ASN A 56 35.58 29.07 13.22
CA ASN A 56 36.65 29.30 14.18
C ASN A 56 36.04 29.44 15.58
N PHE A 57 36.67 28.80 16.55
CA PHE A 57 36.31 28.88 17.96
C PHE A 57 37.50 29.41 18.74
N THR A 58 37.27 30.46 19.51
CA THR A 58 38.31 31.13 20.27
C THR A 58 38.05 30.96 21.75
N THR A 59 39.04 30.52 22.51
CA THR A 59 38.89 30.34 23.96
C THR A 59 40.18 30.63 24.71
N ARG A 60 40.01 31.08 25.97
CA ARG A 60 41.07 31.23 26.98
C ARG A 60 41.00 30.14 28.04
N GLU A 61 39.91 29.38 28.07
CA GLU A 61 39.68 28.32 29.07
C GLU A 61 40.60 27.14 28.82
N GLN A 62 41.00 26.46 29.91
CA GLN A 62 41.77 25.22 29.80
C GLN A 62 40.92 24.05 29.28
N THR A 63 39.62 24.08 29.58
CA THR A 63 38.64 23.10 29.14
C THR A 63 37.41 23.86 28.66
N ALA A 64 37.13 23.79 27.36
CA ALA A 64 35.97 24.44 26.76
C ALA A 64 34.99 23.38 26.20
N VAL A 65 33.69 23.68 26.25
CA VAL A 65 32.64 22.86 25.63
C VAL A 65 32.15 23.57 24.38
N VAL A 66 32.18 22.87 23.25
CA VAL A 66 31.74 23.38 21.94
C VAL A 66 30.60 22.51 21.44
N CYS A 67 29.40 23.09 21.33
CA CYS A 67 28.23 22.39 20.81
C CYS A 67 28.07 22.67 19.31
N LEU A 68 27.88 21.60 18.55
CA LEU A 68 27.78 21.60 17.10
C LEU A 68 26.31 21.47 16.68
N ASP A 69 25.92 22.17 15.62
CA ASP A 69 24.61 22.01 14.99
C ASP A 69 24.63 20.77 14.07
N LEU A 70 24.34 19.60 14.65
CA LEU A 70 24.41 18.31 13.97
C LEU A 70 23.01 17.80 13.61
N TYR A 71 22.83 17.38 12.36
CA TYR A 71 21.62 16.67 11.93
C TYR A 71 21.50 15.27 12.58
N PRO A 72 20.28 14.79 12.86
CA PRO A 72 20.04 13.45 13.40
C PRO A 72 20.41 12.34 12.41
N ALA A 73 20.58 11.12 12.92
CA ALA A 73 20.90 9.90 12.16
C ALA A 73 22.08 10.07 11.17
N THR A 74 23.11 10.82 11.56
CA THR A 74 24.22 11.20 10.68
C THR A 74 25.55 10.89 11.36
N ASP A 75 26.48 10.32 10.61
CA ASP A 75 27.86 10.10 11.04
C ASP A 75 28.71 11.33 10.69
N TYR A 76 29.28 11.94 11.71
CA TYR A 76 30.14 13.11 11.60
C TYR A 76 31.60 12.76 11.84
N THR A 77 32.45 13.42 11.08
CA THR A 77 33.89 13.51 11.28
C THR A 77 34.22 14.97 11.60
N VAL A 78 34.78 15.21 12.78
CA VAL A 78 35.16 16.55 13.24
C VAL A 78 36.67 16.62 13.31
N ASN A 79 37.27 17.51 12.50
CA ASN A 79 38.68 17.83 12.55
C ASN A 79 38.86 19.21 13.18
N VAL A 80 39.66 19.28 14.23
CA VAL A 80 39.99 20.51 14.95
C VAL A 80 41.46 20.82 14.73
N THR A 81 41.77 22.03 14.28
CA THR A 81 43.13 22.48 13.99
C THR A 81 43.44 23.75 14.79
N LEU A 82 44.54 23.76 15.54
CA LEU A 82 45.00 24.97 16.25
C LEU A 82 45.63 25.95 15.25
N LEU A 83 45.12 27.18 15.18
CA LEU A 83 45.66 28.22 14.31
C LEU A 83 46.77 29.00 15.01
N GLY A 84 47.80 29.41 14.25
CA GLY A 84 48.88 30.27 14.74
C GLY A 84 50.23 29.56 15.00
N SER A 85 50.33 28.25 14.76
CA SER A 85 51.59 27.50 14.75
C SER A 85 52.11 27.33 13.31
N PRO A 86 53.43 27.36 13.05
CA PRO A 86 53.99 27.06 11.72
C PRO A 86 53.65 25.64 11.23
N GLU A 87 53.47 24.70 12.15
CA GLU A 87 52.90 23.38 11.89
C GLU A 87 51.66 23.19 12.79
N PRO A 88 50.44 23.43 12.26
CA PRO A 88 49.21 23.40 13.05
C PRO A 88 48.90 21.98 13.58
N PRO A 89 48.91 21.75 14.91
CA PRO A 89 48.46 20.47 15.43
C PRO A 89 46.96 20.28 15.12
N SER A 90 46.60 19.09 14.66
CA SER A 90 45.23 18.72 14.32
C SER A 90 44.81 17.42 14.99
N VAL A 91 43.57 17.40 15.48
CA VAL A 91 42.97 16.22 16.13
C VAL A 91 41.62 15.95 15.50
N GLN A 92 41.34 14.67 15.26
CA GLN A 92 40.10 14.21 14.64
C GLN A 92 39.30 13.32 15.61
N THR A 93 37.98 13.48 15.61
CA THR A 93 37.04 12.59 16.29
C THR A 93 35.84 12.30 15.41
N THR A 94 35.17 11.18 15.66
CA THR A 94 33.90 10.83 15.02
C THR A 94 32.75 10.96 16.01
N VAL A 95 31.57 11.36 15.53
CA VAL A 95 30.34 11.49 16.32
C VAL A 95 29.19 10.93 15.50
N THR A 96 28.41 10.00 16.04
CA THR A 96 27.20 9.48 15.39
C THR A 96 25.98 9.99 16.15
N THR A 97 25.10 10.73 15.47
CA THR A 97 23.86 11.23 16.07
C THR A 97 22.75 10.19 15.97
N ALA A 98 21.95 10.06 17.04
CA ALA A 98 20.75 9.23 17.03
C ALA A 98 19.66 9.82 16.11
N PRO A 99 18.68 9.03 15.66
CA PRO A 99 17.48 9.56 15.02
C PRO A 99 16.72 10.50 15.98
N ALA A 100 15.99 11.47 15.41
CA ALA A 100 15.24 12.42 16.22
C ALA A 100 13.98 11.77 16.81
N VAL A 101 13.78 11.94 18.12
CA VAL A 101 12.54 11.52 18.81
C VAL A 101 11.32 12.31 18.32
N LYS A 102 11.53 13.51 17.78
CA LYS A 102 10.44 14.34 17.24
C LYS A 102 9.95 13.77 15.91
N GLN A 103 8.63 13.74 15.76
CA GLN A 103 7.98 13.41 14.50
C GLN A 103 8.37 14.44 13.43
N THR A 104 8.77 13.98 12.23
CA THR A 104 9.18 14.83 11.10
C THR A 104 8.20 14.79 9.93
N ILE A 105 7.10 14.03 10.05
CA ILE A 105 6.03 13.90 9.07
C ILE A 105 4.75 14.53 9.62
N SER A 106 4.03 15.28 8.78
CA SER A 106 2.73 15.91 9.12
C SER A 106 1.77 15.87 7.93
N ASN A 107 0.49 16.20 8.15
CA ASN A 107 -0.51 16.38 7.09
C ASN A 107 -0.53 15.25 6.06
N ILE A 108 -0.60 14.01 6.53
CA ILE A 108 -0.77 12.85 5.65
C ILE A 108 -2.21 12.80 5.13
N SER A 109 -2.36 12.59 3.83
CA SER A 109 -3.66 12.52 3.15
C SER A 109 -3.64 11.45 2.07
N ILE A 110 -4.80 10.84 1.85
CA ILE A 110 -5.03 9.90 0.74
C ILE A 110 -5.74 10.65 -0.39
N PHE A 111 -5.32 10.42 -1.62
CA PHE A 111 -5.95 10.95 -2.83
C PHE A 111 -5.94 9.89 -3.93
N ASN A 112 -6.86 10.03 -4.90
CA ASN A 112 -7.02 9.04 -5.97
C ASN A 112 -7.15 7.60 -5.43
N GLU A 113 -7.81 7.47 -4.28
CA GLU A 113 -8.08 6.23 -3.51
C GLU A 113 -6.86 5.49 -2.95
N THR A 114 -5.74 5.44 -3.69
CA THR A 114 -4.57 4.60 -3.39
C THR A 114 -3.26 5.38 -3.27
N CYS A 115 -3.27 6.69 -3.53
CA CYS A 115 -2.07 7.52 -3.45
C CYS A 115 -1.97 8.26 -2.11
N LEU A 116 -0.78 8.24 -1.51
CA LEU A 116 -0.45 8.93 -0.28
C LEU A 116 0.34 10.18 -0.58
N ARG A 117 -0.01 11.26 0.11
CA ARG A 117 0.74 12.51 0.16
C ARG A 117 0.98 12.88 1.61
N TRP A 118 2.18 13.31 1.96
CA TRP A 118 2.48 13.82 3.31
C TRP A 118 3.37 15.05 3.24
N ARG A 119 3.42 15.82 4.33
CA ARG A 119 4.30 16.97 4.48
C ARG A 119 5.53 16.62 5.32
N SER A 120 6.70 16.76 4.73
CA SER A 120 7.97 16.70 5.45
C SER A 120 8.23 18.01 6.18
N MET A 121 8.60 17.93 7.46
CA MET A 121 9.03 19.09 8.26
C MET A 121 10.50 19.45 8.04
N LYS A 122 11.20 18.75 7.14
CA LYS A 122 12.58 19.07 6.77
C LYS A 122 12.67 20.25 5.81
N THR A 123 13.86 20.85 5.77
CA THR A 123 14.22 21.86 4.78
C THR A 123 14.06 21.28 3.37
N ALA A 124 13.52 22.07 2.45
CA ALA A 124 13.47 21.70 1.05
C ALA A 124 14.89 21.38 0.53
N ASP A 125 14.98 20.51 -0.48
CA ASP A 125 16.21 20.10 -1.16
C ASP A 125 17.15 19.20 -0.34
N ILE A 126 16.83 18.93 0.93
CA ILE A 126 17.52 17.89 1.72
C ILE A 126 16.82 16.56 1.48
N GLU A 127 17.51 15.62 0.84
CA GLU A 127 17.01 14.26 0.69
C GLU A 127 16.71 13.60 2.03
N GLU A 128 15.57 12.91 2.08
CA GLU A 128 15.18 12.01 3.14
C GLU A 128 14.73 10.68 2.54
N MET A 129 14.99 9.59 3.25
CA MET A 129 14.44 8.28 2.93
C MET A 129 13.36 7.92 3.95
N TYR A 130 12.23 7.45 3.45
CA TYR A 130 11.08 7.03 4.22
C TYR A 130 10.91 5.52 4.05
N LEU A 131 10.80 4.81 5.16
CA LEU A 131 10.36 3.42 5.20
C LEU A 131 8.83 3.41 5.23
N VAL A 132 8.23 2.78 4.23
CA VAL A 132 6.79 2.57 4.13
C VAL A 132 6.51 1.10 4.40
N HIS A 133 5.71 0.83 5.42
CA HIS A 133 5.25 -0.50 5.80
C HIS A 133 3.73 -0.54 5.76
N ILE A 134 3.17 -1.44 4.96
CA ILE A 134 1.74 -1.56 4.72
C ILE A 134 1.31 -2.97 5.10
N TRP A 135 0.22 -3.05 5.86
CA TRP A 135 -0.40 -4.30 6.28
C TRP A 135 -1.89 -4.28 5.96
N GLY A 136 -2.36 -5.23 5.14
CA GLY A 136 -3.73 -5.35 4.65
C GLY A 136 -4.43 -6.60 5.16
N GLN A 137 -5.68 -6.45 5.58
CA GLN A 137 -6.55 -7.55 6.02
C GLN A 137 -7.97 -7.42 5.46
N ARG A 138 -8.61 -8.57 5.26
CA ARG A 138 -10.02 -8.67 4.84
C ARG A 138 -10.82 -9.33 5.94
N TRP A 139 -12.00 -8.78 6.23
CA TRP A 139 -12.89 -9.34 7.24
C TRP A 139 -13.67 -10.58 6.74
N TYR A 140 -13.98 -10.63 5.44
CA TYR A 140 -14.73 -11.71 4.80
C TYR A 140 -13.86 -12.91 4.40
N GLN A 141 -12.58 -12.69 4.09
CA GLN A 141 -11.66 -13.74 3.64
C GLN A 141 -10.65 -14.10 4.72
N LYS A 142 -11.01 -15.04 5.60
CA LYS A 142 -10.11 -15.53 6.67
C LYS A 142 -8.81 -16.06 6.06
N GLY A 143 -7.68 -15.53 6.50
CA GLY A 143 -6.35 -15.91 6.01
C GLY A 143 -5.78 -15.00 4.93
N PHE A 144 -6.55 -14.05 4.40
CA PHE A 144 -5.98 -13.00 3.55
C PHE A 144 -5.16 -12.02 4.41
N ALA A 145 -3.87 -11.92 4.10
CA ALA A 145 -2.98 -10.92 4.64
C ALA A 145 -2.03 -10.45 3.54
N GLN A 146 -1.93 -9.14 3.34
CA GLN A 146 -1.00 -8.55 2.38
C GLN A 146 -0.01 -7.65 3.14
N GLU A 147 1.29 -7.86 2.94
CA GLU A 147 2.33 -7.05 3.54
C GLU A 147 3.26 -6.49 2.46
N MET A 148 3.56 -5.20 2.54
CA MET A 148 4.49 -4.52 1.65
C MET A 148 5.43 -3.65 2.46
N ILE A 149 6.73 -3.76 2.20
CA ILE A 149 7.76 -2.95 2.85
C ILE A 149 8.71 -2.44 1.78
N PHE A 150 8.84 -1.12 1.68
CA PHE A 150 9.73 -0.49 0.72
C PHE A 150 10.20 0.89 1.19
N ASN A 151 11.27 1.37 0.57
CA ASN A 151 11.84 2.68 0.84
C ASN A 151 11.51 3.66 -0.28
N ILE A 152 11.26 4.91 0.09
CA ILE A 152 11.08 6.02 -0.85
C ILE A 152 12.06 7.11 -0.49
N THR A 153 12.83 7.59 -1.46
CA THR A 153 13.69 8.77 -1.27
C THR A 153 13.02 10.00 -1.87
N ALA A 154 12.94 11.09 -1.11
CA ALA A 154 12.39 12.35 -1.58
C ALA A 154 13.11 13.53 -0.93
N SER A 155 13.38 14.56 -1.74
CA SER A 155 13.85 15.89 -1.31
C SER A 155 12.72 16.93 -1.26
N SER A 156 11.54 16.59 -1.81
CA SER A 156 10.34 17.43 -1.79
C SER A 156 9.77 17.56 -0.38
N GLN A 157 9.22 18.74 -0.06
CA GLN A 157 8.47 18.94 1.18
C GLN A 157 7.11 18.27 1.18
N THR A 158 6.60 17.87 0.01
CA THR A 158 5.33 17.14 -0.13
C THR A 158 5.54 15.86 -0.95
N PRO A 159 6.18 14.81 -0.40
CA PRO A 159 6.37 13.57 -1.14
C PRO A 159 5.03 12.88 -1.42
N GLU A 160 5.00 12.13 -2.52
CA GLU A 160 3.83 11.40 -2.99
C GLU A 160 4.22 9.99 -3.45
N THR A 161 3.33 9.03 -3.23
CA THR A 161 3.49 7.65 -3.70
C THR A 161 2.14 7.00 -3.92
N CYS A 162 1.98 6.23 -4.99
CA CYS A 162 0.77 5.46 -5.26
C CYS A 162 1.01 3.99 -4.98
N LEU A 163 0.04 3.37 -4.31
CA LEU A 163 0.13 2.00 -3.81
C LEU A 163 -0.71 1.07 -4.69
N ASP A 164 -0.19 -0.12 -4.99
CA ASP A 164 -0.94 -1.17 -5.68
C ASP A 164 -1.69 -2.02 -4.64
N LEU A 165 -2.91 -1.59 -4.30
CA LEU A 165 -3.70 -2.16 -3.21
C LEU A 165 -4.81 -3.07 -3.74
N SER A 166 -4.96 -4.24 -3.14
CA SER A 166 -6.07 -5.14 -3.43
C SER A 166 -7.42 -4.52 -3.05
N PRO A 167 -8.49 -4.71 -3.85
CA PRO A 167 -9.84 -4.23 -3.54
C PRO A 167 -10.41 -4.78 -2.23
N GLY A 168 -11.41 -4.09 -1.68
CA GLY A 168 -12.18 -4.52 -0.50
C GLY A 168 -11.33 -4.86 0.71
N THR A 169 -10.22 -4.16 0.93
CA THR A 169 -9.19 -4.51 1.92
C THR A 169 -8.93 -3.34 2.87
N ASN A 170 -8.83 -3.64 4.17
CA ASN A 170 -8.47 -2.68 5.20
C ASN A 170 -6.96 -2.66 5.38
N TYR A 171 -6.32 -1.54 5.08
CA TYR A 171 -4.89 -1.36 5.25
C TYR A 171 -4.56 -0.47 6.44
N SER A 172 -3.49 -0.83 7.14
CA SER A 172 -2.73 0.06 8.01
C SER A 172 -1.42 0.40 7.29
N VAL A 173 -1.15 1.69 7.10
CA VAL A 173 0.08 2.19 6.48
C VAL A 173 0.89 2.94 7.51
N SER A 174 2.10 2.48 7.76
CA SER A 174 3.10 3.09 8.63
C SER A 174 4.18 3.73 7.77
N ILE A 175 4.41 5.03 7.96
CA ILE A 175 5.49 5.78 7.29
C ILE A 175 6.46 6.28 8.34
N GLN A 176 7.73 5.92 8.19
CA GLN A 176 8.80 6.35 9.08
C GLN A 176 9.92 7.03 8.29
N ALA A 177 10.25 8.27 8.64
CA ALA A 177 11.48 8.89 8.14
C ALA A 177 12.69 8.26 8.84
N LEU A 178 13.73 7.87 8.12
CA LEU A 178 14.89 7.21 8.76
C LEU A 178 15.69 8.10 9.70
N SER A 179 15.48 9.42 9.62
CA SER A 179 16.01 10.38 10.59
C SER A 179 15.13 10.58 11.82
N SER A 180 13.99 9.89 11.93
CA SER A 180 13.04 9.99 13.04
C SER A 180 12.71 8.61 13.62
N GLU A 181 12.57 8.55 14.94
CA GLU A 181 12.20 7.31 15.64
C GLU A 181 10.70 6.99 15.54
N LEU A 182 9.85 8.02 15.37
CA LEU A 182 8.41 7.87 15.43
C LEU A 182 7.80 7.68 14.03
N PRO A 183 7.09 6.57 13.76
CA PRO A 183 6.30 6.43 12.55
C PRO A 183 4.99 7.23 12.65
N VAL A 184 4.41 7.55 11.49
CA VAL A 184 3.00 7.97 11.36
C VAL A 184 2.21 6.80 10.80
N VAL A 185 1.12 6.44 11.46
CA VAL A 185 0.23 5.36 11.02
C VAL A 185 -1.11 5.95 10.58
N ILE A 186 -1.58 5.52 9.41
CA ILE A 186 -2.92 5.79 8.91
C ILE A 186 -3.63 4.49 8.56
N SER A 187 -4.96 4.55 8.52
CA SER A 187 -5.79 3.47 8.02
C SER A 187 -6.52 3.90 6.76
N LEU A 188 -6.60 3.02 5.77
CA LEU A 188 -7.44 3.23 4.58
C LEU A 188 -8.12 1.92 4.18
N THR A 189 -9.32 2.02 3.63
CA THR A 189 -10.08 0.89 3.11
C THR A 189 -10.26 1.08 1.62
N THR A 190 -9.87 0.08 0.82
CA THR A 190 -10.13 0.08 -0.62
C THR A 190 -11.56 -0.35 -0.88
N GLN A 191 -12.21 0.28 -1.87
CA GLN A 191 -13.54 -0.11 -2.31
C GLN A 191 -13.51 -1.53 -2.89
N ILE A 192 -14.64 -2.22 -2.81
CA ILE A 192 -14.84 -3.48 -3.54
C ILE A 192 -14.99 -3.17 -5.03
N THR A 193 -14.65 -4.16 -5.85
CA THR A 193 -14.82 -4.09 -7.30
C THR A 193 -15.73 -5.21 -7.78
N GLU A 194 -16.10 -5.12 -9.05
CA GLU A 194 -16.97 -6.10 -9.70
C GLU A 194 -16.46 -7.54 -9.48
N PRO A 195 -17.33 -8.49 -9.05
CA PRO A 195 -16.93 -9.87 -8.80
C PRO A 195 -16.27 -10.51 -10.03
N PRO A 196 -15.38 -11.49 -9.87
CA PRO A 196 -14.86 -12.19 -11.04
C PRO A 196 -15.94 -13.01 -11.74
N LEU A 197 -15.83 -13.10 -13.07
CA LEU A 197 -16.69 -13.96 -13.88
C LEU A 197 -16.72 -15.40 -13.34
N PRO A 198 -17.91 -15.96 -13.09
CA PRO A 198 -18.02 -17.33 -12.62
C PRO A 198 -17.71 -18.34 -13.73
N GLU A 199 -17.07 -19.45 -13.37
CA GLU A 199 -16.87 -20.59 -14.28
C GLU A 199 -18.16 -21.40 -14.43
N VAL A 200 -18.58 -21.63 -15.67
CA VAL A 200 -19.79 -22.42 -16.00
C VAL A 200 -19.47 -23.44 -17.10
N ASP A 201 -19.88 -24.68 -16.87
CA ASP A 201 -19.92 -25.72 -17.90
C ASP A 201 -21.28 -25.69 -18.62
N PHE A 202 -21.27 -25.40 -19.91
CA PHE A 202 -22.48 -25.37 -20.75
C PHE A 202 -22.76 -26.74 -21.38
N PHE A 203 -24.04 -27.10 -21.48
CA PHE A 203 -24.49 -28.32 -22.14
C PHE A 203 -25.61 -28.01 -23.13
N THR A 204 -25.48 -28.54 -24.34
CA THR A 204 -26.58 -28.58 -25.30
C THR A 204 -27.43 -29.80 -25.01
N VAL A 205 -28.72 -29.62 -24.72
CA VAL A 205 -29.63 -30.73 -24.45
C VAL A 205 -30.56 -30.92 -25.65
N HIS A 206 -30.36 -32.02 -26.38
CA HIS A 206 -31.29 -32.47 -27.41
C HIS A 206 -32.05 -33.70 -26.92
N GLY A 207 -33.37 -33.56 -26.75
CA GLY A 207 -34.29 -34.69 -26.52
C GLY A 207 -33.90 -35.64 -25.38
N GLY A 208 -33.57 -35.11 -24.19
CA GLY A 208 -33.06 -35.89 -23.06
C GLY A 208 -33.51 -35.38 -21.67
N PRO A 209 -32.88 -35.85 -20.57
CA PRO A 209 -33.15 -35.37 -19.21
C PRO A 209 -32.88 -33.86 -19.05
N LEU A 210 -33.46 -33.23 -18.00
CA LEU A 210 -33.33 -31.79 -17.75
C LEU A 210 -31.87 -31.32 -17.78
N PRO A 211 -31.56 -30.14 -18.35
CA PRO A 211 -30.22 -29.58 -18.33
C PRO A 211 -29.70 -29.42 -16.91
N ARG A 212 -28.45 -29.79 -16.67
CA ARG A 212 -27.78 -29.61 -15.38
C ARG A 212 -26.77 -28.48 -15.48
N LEU A 213 -26.85 -27.54 -14.55
CA LEU A 213 -25.87 -26.48 -14.38
C LEU A 213 -24.91 -26.88 -13.26
N ARG A 214 -23.62 -26.94 -13.60
CA ARG A 214 -22.54 -27.11 -12.62
C ARG A 214 -21.96 -25.74 -12.27
N LEU A 215 -22.17 -25.32 -11.02
CA LEU A 215 -21.74 -24.05 -10.48
C LEU A 215 -20.51 -24.25 -9.60
N LYS A 216 -19.40 -23.59 -9.94
CA LYS A 216 -18.26 -23.45 -9.04
C LYS A 216 -18.30 -22.10 -8.34
N LYS A 217 -17.92 -22.09 -7.06
CA LYS A 217 -17.79 -20.86 -6.31
C LYS A 217 -16.66 -20.00 -6.89
N ALA A 218 -16.98 -18.75 -7.19
CA ALA A 218 -16.01 -17.78 -7.67
C ALA A 218 -15.13 -17.28 -6.51
N THR A 219 -13.91 -16.85 -6.82
CA THR A 219 -12.99 -16.33 -5.80
C THR A 219 -13.44 -14.97 -5.29
N GLU A 220 -13.43 -14.75 -3.98
CA GLU A 220 -13.78 -13.45 -3.34
C GLU A 220 -12.64 -12.43 -3.42
N LYS A 221 -11.89 -12.40 -4.54
CA LYS A 221 -10.70 -11.54 -4.69
C LYS A 221 -11.05 -10.05 -4.79
N ASN A 222 -12.25 -9.71 -5.26
CA ASN A 222 -12.71 -8.35 -5.51
C ASN A 222 -13.70 -7.84 -4.45
N GLY A 223 -14.20 -8.73 -3.59
CA GLY A 223 -15.18 -8.45 -2.55
C GLY A 223 -15.90 -9.73 -2.08
N PRO A 224 -16.71 -9.65 -1.02
CA PRO A 224 -17.53 -10.76 -0.56
C PRO A 224 -18.65 -11.07 -1.57
N ILE A 225 -18.91 -12.37 -1.78
CA ILE A 225 -19.98 -12.80 -2.68
C ILE A 225 -21.22 -13.13 -1.84
N GLY A 226 -22.35 -12.49 -2.15
CA GLY A 226 -23.62 -12.71 -1.47
C GLY A 226 -24.37 -13.91 -2.03
N SER A 227 -24.72 -13.87 -3.32
CA SER A 227 -25.49 -14.93 -3.97
C SER A 227 -25.16 -15.10 -5.45
N TYR A 228 -25.59 -16.24 -5.98
CA TYR A 228 -25.56 -16.59 -7.39
C TYR A 228 -26.99 -16.70 -7.91
N GLN A 229 -27.32 -15.91 -8.93
CA GLN A 229 -28.60 -15.98 -9.61
C GLN A 229 -28.42 -16.69 -10.95
N VAL A 230 -29.32 -17.62 -11.24
CA VAL A 230 -29.35 -18.36 -12.51
C VAL A 230 -30.53 -17.88 -13.32
N LEU A 231 -30.25 -17.43 -14.55
CA LEU A 231 -31.22 -16.83 -15.44
C LEU A 231 -31.40 -17.68 -16.69
N VAL A 232 -32.63 -17.75 -17.17
CA VAL A 232 -33.00 -18.44 -18.40
C VAL A 232 -33.54 -17.42 -19.39
N LEU A 233 -32.85 -17.27 -20.52
CA LEU A 233 -33.22 -16.36 -21.61
C LEU A 233 -33.65 -17.16 -22.84
N PRO A 234 -34.84 -16.94 -23.42
CA PRO A 234 -35.22 -17.52 -24.70
C PRO A 234 -34.39 -16.91 -25.85
N LEU A 235 -33.80 -17.75 -26.72
CA LEU A 235 -32.98 -17.30 -27.86
C LEU A 235 -33.80 -16.90 -29.10
N ALA A 236 -35.09 -17.28 -29.15
CA ALA A 236 -35.95 -17.13 -30.33
C ALA A 236 -36.33 -15.68 -30.69
N LEU A 237 -35.93 -14.69 -29.89
CA LEU A 237 -36.21 -13.26 -30.09
C LEU A 237 -34.93 -12.48 -29.74
N GLN A 238 -34.80 -11.24 -30.25
CA GLN A 238 -33.77 -10.28 -29.84
C GLN A 238 -33.87 -10.00 -28.33
N SER A 239 -33.43 -10.96 -27.50
CA SER A 239 -33.56 -10.94 -26.06
C SER A 239 -32.63 -9.87 -25.52
N THR A 240 -33.23 -8.81 -24.99
CA THR A 240 -32.51 -7.71 -24.33
C THR A 240 -32.44 -8.06 -22.85
N PHE A 241 -31.32 -8.65 -22.42
CA PHE A 241 -31.03 -8.80 -21.00
C PHE A 241 -30.00 -7.75 -20.58
N ALA A 242 -30.35 -6.95 -19.56
CA ALA A 242 -29.43 -6.03 -18.92
C ALA A 242 -28.96 -6.66 -17.60
N CYS A 243 -27.67 -6.98 -17.52
CA CYS A 243 -27.06 -7.59 -16.34
C CYS A 243 -27.19 -6.72 -15.08
N ASP A 244 -27.29 -5.40 -15.29
CA ASP A 244 -27.37 -4.38 -14.24
C ASP A 244 -28.81 -4.11 -13.77
N SER A 245 -29.82 -4.79 -14.32
CA SER A 245 -31.20 -4.57 -13.87
C SER A 245 -31.40 -5.10 -12.44
N GLU A 246 -31.74 -4.22 -11.50
CA GLU A 246 -32.16 -4.57 -10.14
C GLU A 246 -33.40 -5.48 -10.13
N GLU A 247 -34.33 -5.26 -11.07
CA GLU A 247 -35.55 -6.07 -11.20
C GLU A 247 -35.25 -7.40 -11.92
N ALA A 248 -34.74 -8.36 -11.18
CA ALA A 248 -34.73 -9.76 -11.57
C ALA A 248 -36.17 -10.28 -11.77
N ALA A 249 -36.63 -10.29 -13.03
CA ALA A 249 -37.95 -10.78 -13.39
C ALA A 249 -38.16 -12.24 -12.94
N SER A 250 -39.17 -12.48 -12.10
CA SER A 250 -39.61 -13.83 -11.79
C SER A 250 -40.43 -14.41 -12.95
N PHE A 251 -40.51 -15.73 -13.06
CA PHE A 251 -41.33 -16.39 -14.09
C PHE A 251 -42.81 -15.93 -14.08
N PHE A 252 -43.35 -15.59 -12.91
CA PHE A 252 -44.74 -15.14 -12.76
C PHE A 252 -44.92 -13.61 -12.91
N SER A 253 -43.84 -12.88 -13.22
CA SER A 253 -43.93 -11.44 -13.47
C SER A 253 -44.70 -11.16 -14.77
N LYS A 254 -45.30 -9.96 -14.89
CA LYS A 254 -46.00 -9.52 -16.13
C LYS A 254 -45.04 -9.20 -17.29
N ALA A 255 -43.81 -9.70 -17.23
CA ALA A 255 -42.80 -9.46 -18.24
C ALA A 255 -43.14 -10.24 -19.52
N SER A 256 -42.64 -9.78 -20.67
CA SER A 256 -42.98 -10.41 -21.96
C SER A 256 -42.43 -11.84 -22.03
N GLU A 257 -43.03 -12.72 -22.84
CA GLU A 257 -42.44 -14.06 -23.10
C GLU A 257 -41.02 -13.99 -23.71
N ALA A 258 -40.58 -12.83 -24.18
CA ALA A 258 -39.23 -12.58 -24.70
C ALA A 258 -38.22 -12.15 -23.61
N SER A 259 -38.71 -11.75 -22.44
CA SER A 259 -37.87 -11.44 -21.29
C SER A 259 -37.44 -12.74 -20.60
N GLY A 260 -36.16 -12.85 -20.29
CA GLY A 260 -35.73 -13.97 -19.47
C GLY A 260 -36.11 -13.79 -18.01
N TYR A 261 -35.96 -14.87 -17.24
CA TYR A 261 -36.38 -14.91 -15.85
C TYR A 261 -35.29 -15.54 -14.98
N VAL A 262 -35.27 -15.15 -13.70
CA VAL A 262 -34.46 -15.83 -12.69
C VAL A 262 -35.14 -17.13 -12.28
N THR A 263 -34.41 -18.23 -12.42
CA THR A 263 -34.89 -19.60 -12.16
C THR A 263 -34.39 -20.13 -10.80
N ALA A 264 -33.28 -19.58 -10.30
CA ALA A 264 -32.73 -19.91 -9.00
C ALA A 264 -31.91 -18.77 -8.40
N GLU A 265 -31.93 -18.67 -7.07
CA GLU A 265 -30.97 -17.89 -6.29
C GLU A 265 -30.35 -18.79 -5.22
N LEU A 266 -29.02 -18.85 -5.22
CA LEU A 266 -28.23 -19.71 -4.33
C LEU A 266 -27.29 -18.83 -3.50
N LEU A 267 -27.34 -18.93 -2.17
CA LEU A 267 -26.46 -18.15 -1.32
C LEU A 267 -25.03 -18.69 -1.40
N ALA A 268 -24.04 -17.79 -1.44
CA ALA A 268 -22.63 -18.17 -1.61
C ALA A 268 -22.08 -19.04 -0.46
N LYS A 269 -22.69 -18.94 0.72
CA LYS A 269 -22.39 -19.76 1.91
C LYS A 269 -22.87 -21.20 1.79
N ASP A 270 -23.86 -21.45 0.94
CA ASP A 270 -24.49 -22.77 0.76
C ASP A 270 -23.87 -23.55 -0.41
N ILE A 271 -23.00 -22.89 -1.20
CA ILE A 271 -22.27 -23.52 -2.31
C ILE A 271 -20.96 -24.10 -1.78
N PRO A 272 -20.69 -25.39 -2.00
CA PRO A 272 -19.44 -26.03 -1.61
C PRO A 272 -18.26 -25.54 -2.47
N ASP A 273 -17.04 -25.72 -1.98
CA ASP A 273 -15.82 -25.24 -2.64
C ASP A 273 -15.51 -25.96 -3.96
N ASP A 274 -16.05 -27.16 -4.18
CA ASP A 274 -15.82 -27.96 -5.39
C ASP A 274 -16.78 -27.58 -6.54
N ALA A 275 -18.05 -27.97 -6.45
CA ALA A 275 -19.11 -27.57 -7.37
C ALA A 275 -20.48 -28.01 -6.85
N MET A 276 -21.50 -27.20 -7.13
CA MET A 276 -22.91 -27.58 -6.95
C MET A 276 -23.55 -27.91 -8.29
N GLU A 277 -24.41 -28.92 -8.33
CA GLU A 277 -25.25 -29.20 -9.50
C GLU A 277 -26.70 -28.83 -9.21
N ILE A 278 -27.33 -28.10 -10.15
CA ILE A 278 -28.78 -27.86 -10.15
C ILE A 278 -29.39 -28.28 -11.47
N SER A 279 -30.62 -28.79 -11.44
CA SER A 279 -31.39 -29.08 -12.66
C SER A 279 -32.17 -27.85 -13.07
N ILE A 280 -32.21 -27.52 -14.36
CA ILE A 280 -32.99 -26.39 -14.88
C ILE A 280 -34.35 -26.90 -15.38
N GLY A 281 -35.42 -26.30 -14.87
CA GLY A 281 -36.81 -26.65 -15.20
C GLY A 281 -37.43 -27.81 -14.41
N ASP A 282 -36.92 -28.09 -13.21
CA ASP A 282 -37.39 -29.19 -12.34
C ASP A 282 -38.66 -28.88 -11.52
N ARG A 283 -39.21 -27.66 -11.65
CA ARG A 283 -40.41 -27.19 -10.93
C ARG A 283 -40.22 -27.06 -9.41
N LEU A 284 -38.98 -26.96 -8.94
CA LEU A 284 -38.66 -26.67 -7.54
C LEU A 284 -38.44 -25.16 -7.32
N TYR A 285 -38.44 -24.77 -6.05
CA TYR A 285 -38.07 -23.41 -5.64
C TYR A 285 -36.62 -23.40 -5.16
N TYR A 286 -35.86 -22.41 -5.63
CA TYR A 286 -34.50 -22.12 -5.17
C TYR A 286 -34.48 -20.68 -4.66
N GLY A 287 -34.45 -20.52 -3.34
CA GLY A 287 -34.75 -19.25 -2.70
C GLY A 287 -36.20 -18.84 -2.95
N LYS A 288 -36.40 -17.62 -3.46
CA LYS A 288 -37.73 -17.09 -3.82
C LYS A 288 -38.15 -17.38 -5.27
N TYR A 289 -37.29 -18.00 -6.06
CA TYR A 289 -37.49 -18.17 -7.51
C TYR A 289 -37.99 -19.57 -7.84
N TYR A 290 -38.98 -19.63 -8.73
CA TYR A 290 -39.56 -20.88 -9.22
C TYR A 290 -38.83 -21.32 -10.49
N ASN A 291 -38.29 -22.54 -10.46
CA ASN A 291 -37.55 -23.13 -11.58
C ASN A 291 -38.50 -23.69 -12.64
N ALA A 292 -39.01 -22.81 -13.49
CA ALA A 292 -40.06 -23.12 -14.45
C ALA A 292 -39.61 -24.12 -15.53
N PRO A 293 -40.49 -25.06 -15.94
CA PRO A 293 -40.14 -26.06 -16.93
C PRO A 293 -39.84 -25.41 -18.29
N LEU A 294 -38.76 -25.88 -18.94
CA LEU A 294 -38.37 -25.42 -20.28
C LEU A 294 -39.35 -25.94 -21.35
N LYS A 295 -39.67 -25.11 -22.36
CA LYS A 295 -40.55 -25.51 -23.46
C LYS A 295 -39.76 -26.37 -24.45
N THR A 296 -40.35 -27.49 -24.88
CA THR A 296 -39.75 -28.34 -25.91
C THR A 296 -39.62 -27.58 -27.24
N GLY A 297 -38.53 -27.81 -27.97
CA GLY A 297 -38.28 -27.20 -29.28
C GLY A 297 -37.92 -25.72 -29.25
N HIS A 298 -37.52 -25.20 -28.09
CA HIS A 298 -37.05 -23.83 -27.92
C HIS A 298 -35.61 -23.82 -27.42
N ASP A 299 -34.81 -22.91 -27.97
CA ASP A 299 -33.44 -22.70 -27.55
C ASP A 299 -33.39 -21.67 -26.42
N TYR A 300 -32.55 -21.94 -25.42
CA TYR A 300 -32.38 -21.10 -24.24
C TYR A 300 -30.90 -20.82 -23.99
N CYS A 301 -30.61 -19.61 -23.52
CA CYS A 301 -29.32 -19.23 -22.95
C CYS A 301 -29.45 -19.21 -21.42
N ILE A 302 -28.50 -19.84 -20.73
CA ILE A 302 -28.42 -19.83 -19.26
C ILE A 302 -27.32 -18.85 -18.87
N ILE A 303 -27.67 -17.82 -18.11
CA ILE A 303 -26.72 -16.83 -17.60
C ILE A 303 -26.60 -16.98 -16.09
N LEU A 304 -25.38 -16.85 -15.59
CA LEU A 304 -25.07 -16.81 -14.17
C LEU A 304 -24.66 -15.38 -13.79
N ARG A 305 -25.33 -14.84 -12.79
CA ARG A 305 -25.08 -13.53 -12.20
C ARG A 305 -24.57 -13.69 -10.78
N ILE A 306 -23.52 -12.97 -10.43
CA ILE A 306 -23.05 -12.86 -9.04
C ILE A 306 -23.60 -11.56 -8.45
N THR A 307 -24.07 -11.63 -7.20
CA THR A 307 -24.43 -10.44 -6.40
C THR A 307 -23.45 -10.27 -5.24
N SER A 308 -22.96 -9.06 -5.04
CA SER A 308 -22.18 -8.66 -3.84
C SER A 308 -23.13 -8.16 -2.74
N GLU A 309 -22.85 -8.48 -1.47
CA GLU A 309 -23.62 -7.95 -0.33
C GLU A 309 -23.42 -6.44 -0.13
N TRP A 310 -22.36 -5.86 -0.71
CA TRP A 310 -21.98 -4.46 -0.58
C TRP A 310 -22.05 -3.77 -1.96
N ASP A 311 -22.54 -2.54 -1.98
CA ASP A 311 -22.70 -1.65 -3.14
C ASP A 311 -23.54 -2.16 -4.33
N GLU A 312 -24.30 -3.25 -4.17
CA GLU A 312 -25.17 -3.82 -5.23
C GLU A 312 -24.43 -4.00 -6.58
N LEU A 313 -23.14 -4.30 -6.54
CA LEU A 313 -22.35 -4.55 -7.75
C LEU A 313 -22.73 -5.92 -8.33
N TYR A 314 -23.00 -5.94 -9.64
CA TYR A 314 -23.42 -7.10 -10.41
C TYR A 314 -22.38 -7.40 -11.48
N GLU A 315 -21.99 -8.67 -11.64
CA GLU A 315 -21.18 -9.13 -12.77
C GLU A 315 -21.88 -10.29 -13.46
N CYS A 316 -21.86 -10.27 -14.79
CA CYS A 316 -22.35 -11.33 -15.66
C CYS A 316 -21.44 -11.43 -16.89
N PRO A 317 -21.19 -12.64 -17.42
CA PRO A 317 -20.59 -12.77 -18.74
C PRO A 317 -21.43 -12.01 -19.77
N HIS A 318 -20.82 -11.07 -20.52
CA HIS A 318 -21.51 -10.40 -21.62
C HIS A 318 -22.10 -11.46 -22.57
N PRO A 319 -23.33 -11.31 -23.08
CA PRO A 319 -23.91 -12.26 -24.04
C PRO A 319 -23.05 -12.40 -25.31
N THR A 320 -22.21 -11.41 -25.63
CA THR A 320 -21.23 -11.45 -26.72
C THR A 320 -20.04 -12.37 -26.43
N ALA A 321 -19.62 -12.49 -25.16
CA ALA A 321 -18.56 -13.43 -24.74
C ALA A 321 -19.04 -14.89 -24.72
N LEU A 322 -20.36 -15.10 -24.78
CA LEU A 322 -21.01 -16.40 -24.92
C LEU A 322 -21.23 -16.83 -26.38
N ARG A 323 -20.82 -16.02 -27.37
CA ARG A 323 -20.54 -16.56 -28.71
C ARG A 323 -19.19 -17.28 -28.67
N LYS A 324 -19.19 -18.54 -28.24
CA LYS A 324 -18.28 -19.48 -28.91
C LYS A 324 -18.65 -19.45 -30.39
N PRO A 325 -17.69 -19.26 -31.31
CA PRO A 325 -17.97 -19.31 -32.73
C PRO A 325 -18.51 -20.71 -33.06
N GLU A 326 -19.63 -20.69 -33.79
CA GLU A 326 -20.08 -21.69 -34.76
C GLU A 326 -19.57 -23.12 -34.52
N LEU A 327 -20.42 -23.95 -33.92
CA LEU A 327 -20.55 -25.31 -34.42
C LEU A 327 -21.53 -25.25 -35.60
N GLU A 328 -21.00 -24.91 -36.78
CA GLU A 328 -21.61 -25.36 -38.03
C GLU A 328 -21.75 -26.88 -37.95
N TRP A 329 -22.97 -27.39 -38.08
CA TRP A 329 -23.16 -28.71 -38.66
C TRP A 329 -24.31 -28.67 -39.66
N ASN A 330 -23.91 -28.67 -40.93
CA ASN A 330 -24.63 -29.39 -41.98
C ASN A 330 -24.94 -30.81 -41.49
N ILE A 331 -26.19 -31.25 -41.63
CA ILE A 331 -26.70 -32.16 -42.67
C ILE A 331 -28.23 -32.09 -42.66
#